data_AF-A0A4R5V9F1-F1
#
_entry.id   AF-A0A4R5V9F1-F1
#
_cell.length_a   1.000
_cell.length_b   1.000
_cell.length_c   1.000
_cell.angle_alpha   90.00
_cell.angle_beta   90.00
_cell.angle_gamma   90.00
#
_symmetry.space_group_name_H-M   'P 1'
#
loop_
_entity.id
_entity.type
_entity.pdbx_description
1 polymer ?
#
loop_
_entity_poly.entity_id
_entity_poly.type
_entity_poly.pdbx_seq_one_letter_code
_entity_poly.pdbx_strand_id
1 'polypeptide(L)'
;MAETDTEDAILAAHFAAARRMVGAMPAELEARILADAAQVQAGRTAPGPARSAGAGLMQQFLRVLGGWPAMGGLAAACAAGVWIGVAPPDFLPDPVGLMVQGDTDVNLLDSYALSSVLPEEG
;
A
#
# COMPACT_ATOMS: atom_id res chain seq x y z
N MET A 1 -0.39 -0.94 23.91
CA MET A 1 -1.76 -1.48 24.02
C MET A 1 -2.66 -0.55 24.85
N ALA A 2 -2.26 -0.10 26.05
CA ALA A 2 -3.10 0.83 26.84
C ALA A 2 -3.34 2.23 26.21
N GLU A 3 -2.37 2.74 25.43
CA GLU A 3 -2.45 4.07 24.81
C GLU A 3 -3.45 4.10 23.64
N THR A 4 -3.44 3.09 22.78
CA THR A 4 -4.40 2.91 21.68
C THR A 4 -5.83 2.73 22.17
N ASP A 5 -6.03 1.98 23.26
CA ASP A 5 -7.37 1.81 23.87
C ASP A 5 -7.93 3.14 24.41
N THR A 6 -7.04 4.03 24.86
CA THR A 6 -7.41 5.35 25.36
C THR A 6 -7.78 6.29 24.21
N GLU A 7 -7.01 6.29 23.12
CA GLU A 7 -7.30 7.05 21.90
C GLU A 7 -8.64 6.63 21.27
N ASP A 8 -8.90 5.33 21.17
CA ASP A 8 -10.14 4.79 20.64
C ASP A 8 -11.35 5.19 21.50
N ALA A 9 -11.20 5.22 22.82
CA ALA A 9 -12.25 5.68 23.73
C ALA A 9 -12.55 7.18 23.56
N ILE A 10 -11.52 8.00 23.39
CA ILE A 10 -11.66 9.45 23.14
C ILE A 10 -12.36 9.68 21.79
N LEU A 11 -11.92 8.99 20.73
CA LEU A 11 -12.54 9.05 19.41
C LEU A 11 -14.01 8.62 19.45
N ALA A 12 -14.31 7.51 20.14
CA ALA A 12 -15.68 7.02 20.30
C ALA A 12 -16.57 8.06 21.00
N ALA A 13 -16.06 8.75 22.03
CA ALA A 13 -16.78 9.83 22.71
C ALA A 13 -17.06 11.02 21.77
N HIS A 14 -16.09 11.43 20.95
CA HIS A 14 -16.27 12.48 19.96
C HIS A 14 -17.29 12.09 18.88
N PHE A 15 -17.25 10.86 18.37
CA PHE A 15 -18.23 10.37 17.40
C PHE A 15 -19.64 10.24 17.98
N ALA A 16 -19.75 9.89 19.26
CA ALA A 16 -21.04 9.88 19.97
C ALA A 16 -21.60 11.30 20.13
N ALA A 17 -20.75 12.29 20.41
CA ALA A 17 -21.16 13.70 20.45
C ALA A 17 -21.61 14.19 19.07
N ALA A 18 -20.82 13.93 18.02
CA ALA A 18 -21.15 14.34 16.65
C ALA A 18 -22.48 13.76 16.17
N ARG A 19 -22.77 12.48 16.46
CA ARG A 19 -24.05 11.84 16.10
C ARG A 19 -25.28 12.51 16.73
N ARG A 20 -25.15 13.10 17.93
CA ARG A 20 -26.23 13.85 18.57
C ARG A 20 -26.45 15.24 17.98
N MET A 21 -25.45 15.77 17.27
CA MET A 21 -25.46 17.10 16.66
C MET A 21 -25.94 17.09 15.20
N VAL A 22 -26.26 15.93 14.64
CA VAL A 22 -26.81 15.82 13.28
C VAL A 22 -28.23 16.39 13.29
N GLY A 23 -28.35 17.66 12.90
CA GLY A 23 -29.64 18.27 12.59
C GLY A 23 -30.27 17.62 11.36
N ALA A 24 -31.59 17.73 11.24
CA ALA A 24 -32.29 17.27 10.03
C ALA A 24 -31.77 18.03 8.80
N MET A 25 -31.46 17.28 7.73
CA MET A 25 -31.07 17.85 6.44
C MET A 25 -32.23 18.71 5.92
N PRO A 26 -31.99 19.96 5.46
CA PRO A 26 -33.05 20.75 4.85
C PRO A 26 -33.54 20.07 3.57
N ALA A 27 -34.86 19.93 3.42
CA ALA A 27 -35.49 19.17 2.33
C ALA A 27 -35.05 19.66 0.92
N GLU A 28 -34.82 20.96 0.76
CA GLU A 28 -34.31 21.55 -0.48
C GLU A 28 -32.90 21.05 -0.84
N LEU A 29 -32.02 20.88 0.16
CA LEU A 29 -30.68 20.35 -0.07
C LEU A 29 -30.74 18.87 -0.43
N GLU A 30 -31.61 18.11 0.24
CA GLU A 30 -31.83 16.70 -0.07
C GLU A 30 -32.34 16.52 -1.51
N ALA A 31 -33.35 17.30 -1.92
CA ALA A 31 -33.86 17.26 -3.29
C ALA A 31 -32.79 17.60 -4.33
N ARG A 32 -31.93 18.59 -4.05
CA ARG A 32 -30.79 18.94 -4.92
C ARG A 32 -29.75 17.82 -5.00
N ILE A 33 -29.40 17.18 -3.89
CA ILE A 33 -28.48 16.04 -3.86
C ILE A 33 -29.05 14.89 -4.69
N LEU A 34 -30.34 14.59 -4.53
CA LEU A 34 -30.99 13.52 -5.29
C LEU A 34 -31.05 13.83 -6.79
N ALA A 35 -31.32 15.09 -7.17
CA ALA A 35 -31.31 15.52 -8.56
C ALA A 35 -29.91 15.41 -9.19
N ASP A 36 -28.87 15.86 -8.49
CA ASP A 36 -27.47 15.74 -8.93
C ASP A 36 -27.05 14.27 -9.06
N ALA A 37 -27.37 13.45 -8.06
CA ALA A 37 -27.12 12.02 -8.09
C ALA A 37 -27.82 11.35 -9.29
N ALA A 38 -29.07 11.72 -9.58
CA ALA A 38 -29.79 11.20 -10.74
C ALA A 38 -29.13 11.60 -12.07
N GLN A 39 -28.63 12.84 -12.18
CA GLN A 39 -27.89 13.30 -13.36
C GLN A 39 -26.58 12.53 -13.55
N VAL A 40 -25.82 12.33 -12.48
CA VAL A 40 -24.58 11.53 -12.51
C VAL A 40 -24.86 10.07 -12.83
N GLN A 41 -25.91 9.48 -12.26
CA GLN A 41 -26.31 8.11 -12.55
C GLN A 41 -26.73 7.96 -14.02
N ALA A 42 -27.54 8.89 -14.54
CA ALA A 42 -27.93 8.91 -15.95
C ALA A 42 -26.72 9.00 -16.88
N GLY A 43 -25.71 9.82 -16.53
CA GLY A 43 -24.45 9.91 -17.28
C GLY A 43 -23.58 8.64 -17.21
N ARG A 44 -23.71 7.84 -16.14
CA ARG A 44 -23.01 6.54 -16.00
C ARG A 44 -23.74 5.39 -16.70
N THR A 45 -25.07 5.43 -16.75
CA THR A 45 -25.91 4.43 -17.43
C THR A 45 -26.11 4.73 -18.91
N ALA A 46 -25.90 5.99 -19.33
CA ALA A 46 -25.80 6.33 -20.74
C ALA A 46 -24.73 5.43 -21.37
N PRO A 47 -25.04 4.72 -22.48
CA PRO A 47 -24.01 4.03 -23.23
C PRO A 47 -22.97 5.08 -23.62
N GLY A 48 -21.81 5.07 -22.97
CA GLY A 48 -20.72 5.95 -23.36
C GLY A 48 -20.43 5.73 -24.85
N PRO A 49 -19.94 6.76 -25.58
CA PRO A 49 -19.53 6.58 -26.97
C PRO A 49 -18.67 5.33 -27.02
N ALA A 50 -19.01 4.40 -27.93
CA ALA A 50 -18.40 3.07 -28.03
C ALA A 50 -16.91 3.20 -27.72
N ARG A 51 -16.51 2.72 -26.54
CA ARG A 51 -15.14 2.90 -26.06
C ARG A 51 -14.25 2.46 -27.20
N SER A 52 -13.35 3.34 -27.65
CA SER A 52 -12.40 2.97 -28.68
C SER A 52 -11.82 1.61 -28.30
N ALA A 53 -11.73 0.70 -29.27
CA ALA A 53 -11.31 -0.68 -29.09
C ALA A 53 -9.83 -0.83 -28.67
N GLY A 54 -9.29 0.17 -27.95
CA GLY A 54 -7.94 0.25 -27.42
C GLY A 54 -7.91 0.77 -25.98
N ALA A 55 -8.95 0.55 -25.17
CA ALA A 55 -8.82 0.66 -23.71
C ALA A 55 -7.78 -0.39 -23.26
N GLY A 56 -6.52 0.02 -23.22
CA GLY A 56 -5.39 -0.87 -22.97
C GLY A 56 -5.52 -1.61 -21.65
N LEU A 57 -4.84 -2.75 -21.54
CA LEU A 57 -4.80 -3.63 -20.36
C LEU A 57 -4.72 -2.85 -19.04
N MET A 58 -3.96 -1.75 -19.00
CA MET A 58 -3.85 -0.87 -17.82
C MET A 58 -5.18 -0.29 -17.34
N GLN A 59 -6.06 0.16 -18.23
CA GLN A 59 -7.39 0.67 -17.84
C GLN A 59 -8.31 -0.45 -17.34
N GLN A 60 -8.12 -1.67 -17.83
CA GLN A 60 -8.82 -2.86 -17.32
C GLN A 60 -8.34 -3.22 -15.90
N PHE A 61 -7.03 -3.24 -15.67
CA PHE A 61 -6.45 -3.44 -14.35
C PHE A 61 -6.95 -2.37 -13.36
N LEU A 62 -6.94 -1.09 -13.73
CA LEU A 62 -7.44 -0.02 -12.87
C LEU A 62 -8.93 -0.15 -12.54
N ARG A 63 -9.75 -0.67 -13.46
CA ARG A 63 -11.16 -0.96 -13.17
C ARG A 63 -11.35 -2.13 -12.20
N VAL A 64 -10.51 -3.15 -12.29
CA VAL A 64 -10.54 -4.32 -11.41
C VAL A 64 -10.02 -3.98 -10.01
N LEU A 65 -8.97 -3.15 -9.92
CA LEU A 65 -8.36 -2.76 -8.63
C LEU A 65 -9.21 -1.77 -7.81
N GLY A 66 -10.29 -1.21 -8.36
CA GLY A 66 -11.16 -0.24 -7.64
C GLY A 66 -10.96 1.23 -8.02
N GLY A 67 -10.24 1.50 -9.11
CA GLY A 67 -10.06 2.84 -9.68
C GLY A 67 -8.95 3.66 -9.02
N TRP A 68 -9.05 4.98 -9.16
CA TRP A 68 -8.14 5.97 -8.56
C TRP A 68 -7.81 5.77 -7.06
N PRO A 69 -8.76 5.43 -6.15
CA PRO A 69 -8.40 5.26 -4.74
C PRO A 69 -7.41 4.11 -4.50
N ALA A 70 -7.45 3.05 -5.31
CA ALA A 70 -6.48 1.96 -5.22
C ALA A 70 -5.07 2.39 -5.65
N MET A 71 -4.96 3.26 -6.67
CA MET A 71 -3.68 3.89 -7.03
C MET A 71 -3.15 4.79 -5.92
N GLY A 72 -4.02 5.54 -5.25
CA GLY A 72 -3.65 6.37 -4.09
C GLY A 72 -3.08 5.53 -2.95
N GLY A 73 -3.73 4.41 -2.63
CA GLY A 73 -3.22 3.45 -1.64
C GLY A 73 -1.89 2.81 -2.03
N LEU A 74 -1.73 2.41 -3.30
CA LEU A 74 -0.48 1.86 -3.83
C LEU A 74 0.67 2.88 -3.75
N ALA A 75 0.42 4.13 -4.15
CA ALA A 75 1.40 5.20 -4.08
C ALA A 75 1.81 5.51 -2.62
N ALA A 76 0.84 5.53 -1.69
CA ALA A 76 1.11 5.70 -0.27
C ALA A 76 1.93 4.52 0.30
N ALA A 77 1.62 3.28 -0.10
CA ALA A 77 2.39 2.10 0.30
C ALA A 77 3.83 2.14 -0.23
N CYS A 78 4.04 2.58 -1.48
CA CYS A 78 5.39 2.80 -2.03
C CYS A 78 6.14 3.90 -1.28
N ALA A 79 5.49 5.03 -0.98
CA ALA A 79 6.10 6.12 -0.22
C ALA A 79 6.48 5.67 1.20
N ALA A 80 5.61 4.89 1.87
CA ALA A 80 5.91 4.30 3.17
C ALA A 80 7.07 3.31 3.10
N GLY A 81 7.12 2.47 2.06
CA GLY A 81 8.24 1.55 1.84
C GLY A 81 9.57 2.26 1.62
N VAL A 82 9.57 3.33 0.82
CA VAL A 82 10.77 4.18 0.61
C VAL A 82 11.18 4.86 1.91
N TRP A 83 10.22 5.40 2.67
CA TRP A 83 10.50 6.04 3.96
C TRP A 83 11.15 5.07 4.95
N ILE A 84 10.59 3.86 5.08
CA ILE A 84 11.11 2.81 5.96
C ILE A 84 12.49 2.33 5.48
N GLY A 85 12.72 2.23 4.17
CA GLY A 85 14.01 1.81 3.61
C GLY A 85 15.13 2.85 3.75
N VAL A 86 14.80 4.14 3.74
CA VAL A 86 15.78 5.25 3.86
C VAL A 86 16.15 5.53 5.32
N ALA A 87 15.24 5.30 6.26
CA ALA A 87 15.50 5.44 7.69
C ALA A 87 15.34 4.07 8.40
N PRO A 88 16.29 3.13 8.19
CA PRO A 88 16.29 1.90 8.97
C PRO A 88 16.42 2.28 10.46
N PRO A 89 15.55 1.78 11.34
CA PRO A 89 15.66 2.03 12.77
C PRO A 89 17.03 1.53 13.28
N ASP A 90 17.62 2.24 14.26
CA ASP A 90 18.98 2.03 14.82
C ASP A 90 19.27 0.59 15.35
N PHE A 91 18.30 -0.31 15.27
CA PHE A 91 18.36 -1.71 15.69
C PHE A 91 18.75 -2.70 14.58
N LEU A 92 18.89 -2.26 13.32
CA LEU A 92 19.29 -3.12 12.21
C LEU A 92 20.76 -2.91 11.85
N PRO A 93 21.59 -3.98 11.82
CA PRO A 93 22.94 -3.89 11.26
C PRO A 93 22.86 -3.46 9.79
N ASP A 94 23.80 -2.62 9.38
CA ASP A 94 23.85 -2.02 8.05
C ASP A 94 23.68 -3.09 6.94
N PRO A 95 22.59 -3.03 6.15
CA PRO A 95 22.35 -3.99 5.08
C PRO A 95 23.45 -3.94 4.01
N VAL A 96 24.12 -2.80 3.84
CA VAL A 96 25.24 -2.65 2.91
C VAL A 96 26.45 -3.46 3.40
N GLY A 97 26.73 -3.46 4.71
CA GLY A 97 27.77 -4.30 5.31
C GLY A 97 27.51 -5.80 5.15
N LEU A 98 26.24 -6.23 5.24
CA LEU A 98 25.82 -7.61 5.02
C LEU A 98 25.95 -8.05 3.54
N MET A 99 25.67 -7.15 2.59
CA MET A 99 25.88 -7.43 1.16
C MET A 99 27.37 -7.53 0.81
N VAL A 100 28.21 -6.66 1.37
CA VAL A 100 29.69 -6.72 1.18
C VAL A 100 30.28 -7.99 1.79
N GLN A 101 29.71 -8.50 2.88
CA GLN A 101 30.17 -9.71 3.53
C GLN A 101 29.63 -11.01 2.89
N GLY A 102 28.57 -10.92 2.09
CA GLY A 102 28.02 -12.05 1.33
C GLY A 102 28.82 -12.44 0.08
N ASP A 103 29.78 -11.61 -0.35
CA ASP A 103 30.61 -11.81 -1.54
C ASP A 103 31.93 -12.54 -1.23
N THR A 104 32.14 -12.97 0.02
CA THR A 104 33.19 -13.96 0.30
C THR A 104 32.69 -15.32 -0.17
N ASP A 105 32.81 -15.57 -1.47
CA ASP A 105 32.72 -16.90 -2.06
C ASP A 105 33.60 -17.84 -1.23
N VAL A 106 32.97 -18.67 -0.39
CA VAL A 106 33.65 -19.78 0.26
C VAL A 106 33.92 -20.77 -0.85
N ASN A 107 35.08 -20.62 -1.49
CA ASN A 107 35.54 -21.43 -2.60
C ASN A 107 35.79 -22.87 -2.10
N LEU A 108 34.74 -23.69 -2.04
CA LEU A 108 34.79 -25.10 -1.63
C LEU A 108 35.78 -25.86 -2.53
N LEU A 109 35.77 -25.55 -3.82
CA LEU A 109 36.93 -25.05 -4.57
C LEU A 109 38.36 -25.43 -4.08
N ASP A 110 38.94 -24.49 -3.33
CA ASP A 110 40.28 -24.57 -2.76
C ASP A 110 40.37 -25.59 -1.63
N SER A 111 39.29 -25.80 -0.88
CA SER A 111 39.33 -26.68 0.30
C SER A 111 39.55 -28.15 -0.06
N TYR A 112 38.97 -28.63 -1.17
CA TYR A 112 39.23 -29.98 -1.65
C TYR A 112 40.61 -30.09 -2.33
N ALA A 113 41.09 -29.01 -2.96
CA ALA A 113 42.41 -28.98 -3.58
C ALA A 113 43.52 -29.06 -2.51
N LEU A 114 43.35 -28.34 -1.40
CA LEU A 114 44.23 -28.42 -0.23
C LEU A 114 44.23 -29.83 0.41
N SER A 115 43.06 -30.47 0.47
CA SER A 115 42.94 -31.87 0.95
C SER A 115 43.61 -32.88 0.02
N SER A 116 43.77 -32.57 -1.27
CA SER A 116 44.46 -33.46 -2.22
C SER A 116 45.98 -33.25 -2.27
N VAL A 117 46.46 -32.11 -1.77
CA VAL A 117 47.88 -31.73 -1.72
C VAL A 117 48.53 -32.07 -0.38
N LEU A 118 47.74 -32.36 0.65
CA LEU A 118 48.20 -33.05 1.85
C LEU A 118 48.04 -34.57 1.62
N PRO A 119 49.04 -35.28 1.07
CA PRO A 119 49.06 -36.72 1.19
C PRO A 119 49.03 -37.05 2.69
N GLU A 120 48.18 -38.01 3.06
CA GLU A 120 48.26 -38.60 4.39
C GLU A 120 49.66 -39.15 4.62
N GLU A 121 50.50 -38.39 5.33
CA GLU A 121 51.73 -38.88 5.92
C GLU A 121 51.34 -39.73 7.14
N GLY A 122 51.09 -41.02 6.89
CA GLY A 122 51.08 -42.06 7.91
C GLY A 122 52.47 -42.59 8.19
#